data_AF-A0A660R5I1-F1
#
_entry.id   AF-A0A660R5I1-F1
#
_cell.length_a   1.000
_cell.length_b   1.000
_cell.length_c   1.000
_cell.angle_alpha   90.00
_cell.angle_beta   90.00
_cell.angle_gamma   90.00
#
_symmetry.space_group_name_H-M   'P 1'
#
loop_
_entity.id
_entity.type
_entity.pdbx_description
1 polymer ?
#
loop_
_entity_poly.entity_id
_entity_poly.type
_entity_poly.pdbx_seq_one_letter_code
_entity_poly.pdbx_strand_id
1 'polypeptide(L)'
;MLKKMVFTLLLFGTMAFLNPLEILRDSIDVLNEMMGSPDAEAFAYLLKNAKGIAIFPSVYKVGLVFGVEYGEGFLLKRDEKTGEWFGPLFLKLAGGSWGYQVGIKSTSLLLVVMNEKGIEGFMKDNFTLGGDVSVSAGPLGRDISANVDYRLKASIYSYSLSKGFFLGLSLEGAYISIDEENNFSYYKVPLTAEEILTTRIERKPELRKLIQLLEKLMRSFQTRKDNVSEQIIKTFPFSYQVRSVSIYQNFSRFQSGVVIV
;
A
#
# COMPACT_ATOMS: atom_id res chain seq x y z
N MET A 1 40.81 12.54 -43.27
CA MET A 1 40.01 12.89 -42.07
C MET A 1 38.78 11.99 -42.05
N LEU A 2 38.81 10.88 -41.30
CA LEU A 2 37.65 10.18 -40.70
C LEU A 2 38.18 8.88 -40.05
N LYS A 3 38.86 9.00 -38.90
CA LYS A 3 39.28 7.83 -38.11
C LYS A 3 38.33 7.71 -36.92
N LYS A 4 37.51 6.65 -36.96
CA LYS A 4 37.00 5.91 -35.80
C LYS A 4 36.22 6.72 -34.78
N MET A 5 34.93 6.94 -35.05
CA MET A 5 33.93 7.09 -34.00
C MET A 5 33.77 5.73 -33.31
N VAL A 6 34.57 5.51 -32.27
CA VAL A 6 34.35 4.40 -31.33
C VAL A 6 33.18 4.82 -30.45
N PHE A 7 32.04 4.19 -30.72
CA PHE A 7 30.85 4.24 -29.89
C PHE A 7 31.22 3.60 -28.55
N THR A 8 31.41 4.42 -27.51
CA THR A 8 31.75 3.94 -26.17
C THR A 8 30.60 3.09 -25.64
N LEU A 9 30.93 1.81 -25.48
CA LEU A 9 30.23 0.69 -24.89
C LEU A 9 29.19 1.08 -23.82
N LEU A 10 27.95 0.68 -24.05
CA LEU A 10 26.87 0.62 -23.07
C LEU A 10 27.33 -0.16 -21.83
N LEU A 11 27.41 0.54 -20.69
CA LEU A 11 27.22 -0.08 -19.38
C LEU A 11 25.75 -0.51 -19.28
N PHE A 12 25.38 -1.59 -19.97
CA PHE A 12 24.21 -2.37 -19.56
C PHE A 12 24.63 -3.09 -18.28
N GLY A 13 24.55 -2.39 -17.15
CA GLY A 13 24.42 -3.09 -15.88
C GLY A 13 23.22 -3.99 -16.02
N THR A 14 23.39 -5.30 -15.85
CA THR A 14 22.28 -6.22 -15.71
C THR A 14 21.41 -5.64 -14.60
N MET A 15 20.21 -5.15 -14.93
CA MET A 15 19.18 -4.99 -13.91
C MET A 15 18.98 -6.38 -13.36
N ALA A 16 19.59 -6.66 -12.21
CA ALA A 16 19.38 -7.92 -11.53
C ALA A 16 17.91 -7.91 -11.11
N PHE A 17 17.11 -8.80 -11.70
CA PHE A 17 15.78 -9.10 -11.18
C PHE A 17 15.94 -9.41 -9.70
N LEU A 18 15.19 -8.72 -8.84
CA LEU A 18 15.32 -8.92 -7.41
C LEU A 18 14.81 -10.31 -7.07
N ASN A 19 15.55 -11.01 -6.21
CA ASN A 19 15.10 -12.27 -5.67
C ASN A 19 13.77 -12.04 -4.91
N PRO A 20 12.75 -12.91 -5.06
CA PRO A 20 11.46 -12.70 -4.39
C PRO A 20 11.58 -12.59 -2.85
N LEU A 21 12.57 -13.24 -2.24
CA LEU A 21 12.84 -13.10 -0.80
C LEU A 21 13.46 -11.75 -0.44
N GLU A 22 14.26 -11.18 -1.34
CA GLU A 22 14.83 -9.84 -1.17
C GLU A 22 13.74 -8.77 -1.27
N ILE A 23 12.82 -8.89 -2.23
CA ILE A 23 11.64 -8.00 -2.32
C ILE A 23 10.85 -8.02 -1.00
N LEU A 24 10.61 -9.20 -0.42
CA LEU A 24 9.92 -9.34 0.87
C LEU A 24 10.73 -8.71 2.02
N ARG A 25 12.05 -8.89 2.03
CA ARG A 25 12.94 -8.32 3.06
C ARG A 25 12.95 -6.80 3.00
N ASP A 26 13.14 -6.22 1.83
CA ASP A 26 13.18 -4.78 1.65
C ASP A 26 11.82 -4.16 1.98
N SER A 27 10.73 -4.86 1.69
CA SER A 27 9.37 -4.43 2.07
C SER A 27 9.14 -4.39 3.58
N ILE A 28 9.85 -5.23 4.36
CA ILE A 28 9.82 -5.13 5.84
C ILE A 28 10.45 -3.80 6.28
N ASP A 29 11.54 -3.37 5.64
CA ASP A 29 12.21 -2.11 5.97
C ASP A 29 11.32 -0.91 5.60
N VAL A 30 10.64 -0.97 4.45
CA VAL A 30 9.66 0.04 4.05
C VAL A 30 8.52 0.16 5.05
N LEU A 31 7.96 -0.96 5.53
CA LEU A 31 6.91 -0.92 6.55
C LEU A 31 7.42 -0.37 7.89
N ASN A 32 8.66 -0.66 8.28
CA ASN A 32 9.27 -0.07 9.47
C ASN A 32 9.47 1.45 9.32
N GLU A 33 9.87 1.92 8.13
CA GLU A 33 9.95 3.36 7.84
C GLU A 33 8.57 4.02 7.90
N MET A 34 7.55 3.38 7.30
CA MET A 34 6.16 3.82 7.37
C MET A 34 5.66 3.95 8.81
N MET A 35 6.03 3.01 9.70
CA MET A 35 5.69 3.06 11.12
C MET A 35 6.29 4.27 11.83
N GLY A 36 7.44 4.75 11.39
CA GLY A 36 8.11 5.93 11.93
C GLY A 36 7.64 7.25 11.34
N SER A 37 6.80 7.22 10.29
CA SER A 37 6.40 8.43 9.57
C SER A 37 5.22 9.17 10.26
N PRO A 38 5.02 10.46 9.97
CA PRO A 38 3.85 11.21 10.44
C PRO A 38 2.52 10.61 10.01
N ASP A 39 2.51 9.86 8.91
CA ASP A 39 1.32 9.30 8.26
C ASP A 39 1.02 7.86 8.73
N ALA A 40 1.81 7.31 9.66
CA ALA A 40 1.68 5.94 10.16
C ALA A 40 0.27 5.62 10.66
N GLU A 41 -0.39 6.58 11.29
CA GLU A 41 -1.74 6.43 11.82
C GLU A 41 -2.78 6.31 10.69
N ALA A 42 -2.71 7.21 9.71
CA ALA A 42 -3.58 7.24 8.54
C ALA A 42 -3.45 5.96 7.70
N PHE A 43 -2.22 5.51 7.51
CA PHE A 43 -1.92 4.25 6.85
C PHE A 43 -2.47 3.04 7.61
N ALA A 44 -2.26 2.97 8.93
CA ALA A 44 -2.77 1.86 9.74
C ALA A 44 -4.31 1.79 9.75
N TYR A 45 -4.99 2.93 9.73
CA TYR A 45 -6.44 2.99 9.58
C TYR A 45 -6.92 2.41 8.24
N LEU A 46 -6.28 2.79 7.13
CA LEU A 46 -6.60 2.19 5.82
C LEU A 46 -6.30 0.70 5.79
N LEU A 47 -5.12 0.29 6.26
CA LEU A 47 -4.70 -1.11 6.28
C LEU A 47 -5.65 -2.01 7.08
N LYS A 48 -6.24 -1.48 8.17
CA LYS A 48 -7.24 -2.20 8.96
C LYS A 48 -8.49 -2.57 8.15
N ASN A 49 -8.89 -1.68 7.24
CA ASN A 49 -10.10 -1.82 6.42
C ASN A 49 -9.78 -2.33 5.00
N ALA A 50 -8.54 -2.73 4.75
CA ALA A 50 -8.09 -3.13 3.43
C ALA A 50 -8.46 -4.58 3.11
N LYS A 51 -8.76 -4.81 1.82
CA LYS A 51 -8.81 -6.13 1.19
C LYS A 51 -7.44 -6.66 0.79
N GLY A 52 -6.43 -5.80 0.76
CA GLY A 52 -5.08 -6.19 0.43
C GLY A 52 -4.10 -5.03 0.48
N ILE A 53 -2.82 -5.34 0.32
CA ILE A 53 -1.77 -4.33 0.18
C ILE A 53 -0.78 -4.80 -0.87
N ALA A 54 -0.49 -3.94 -1.84
CA ALA A 54 0.65 -4.12 -2.72
C ALA A 54 1.82 -3.24 -2.27
N ILE A 55 3.02 -3.80 -2.26
CA ILE A 55 4.24 -3.14 -1.79
C ILE A 55 5.29 -3.25 -2.89
N PHE A 56 5.80 -2.11 -3.33
CA PHE A 56 6.93 -2.00 -4.24
C PHE A 56 8.06 -1.29 -3.48
N PRO A 57 9.02 -2.02 -2.91
CA PRO A 57 10.06 -1.43 -2.06
C PRO A 57 11.06 -0.56 -2.83
N SER A 58 11.13 -0.69 -4.15
CA SER A 58 11.96 0.17 -4.99
C SER A 58 11.32 0.36 -6.36
N VAL A 59 10.81 1.57 -6.59
CA VAL A 59 10.36 2.05 -7.89
C VAL A 59 11.40 3.05 -8.38
N TYR A 60 12.14 2.65 -9.40
CA TYR A 60 13.18 3.43 -10.04
C TYR A 60 12.58 4.31 -11.12
N LYS A 61 12.96 5.57 -11.12
CA LYS A 61 12.66 6.53 -12.17
C LYS A 61 13.96 6.92 -12.86
N VAL A 62 14.03 6.72 -14.17
CA VAL A 62 15.19 7.02 -15.01
C VAL A 62 14.73 7.89 -16.18
N GLY A 63 15.27 9.10 -16.33
CA GLY A 63 14.90 9.96 -17.45
C GLY A 63 15.50 11.35 -17.47
N LEU A 64 15.35 11.99 -18.62
CA LEU A 64 15.58 13.42 -18.86
C LEU A 64 14.42 13.94 -19.72
N VAL A 65 13.59 14.84 -19.17
CA VAL A 65 12.33 15.36 -19.78
C VAL A 65 11.24 14.29 -19.92
N PHE A 66 11.59 13.11 -20.43
CA PHE A 66 10.82 11.87 -20.44
C PHE A 66 11.55 10.84 -19.57
N GLY A 67 10.82 10.17 -18.69
CA GLY A 67 11.38 9.12 -17.85
C GLY A 67 10.55 7.85 -17.88
N VAL A 68 11.23 6.72 -17.78
CA VAL A 68 10.63 5.42 -17.52
C VAL A 68 10.68 5.15 -16.01
N GLU A 69 9.61 4.53 -15.54
CA GLU A 69 9.49 4.06 -14.16
C GLU A 69 9.39 2.54 -14.18
N TYR A 70 10.15 1.89 -13.30
CA TYR A 70 10.15 0.44 -13.14
C TYR A 70 10.25 0.08 -11.67
N GLY A 71 9.45 -0.86 -11.21
CA GLY A 71 9.56 -1.42 -9.87
C GLY A 71 9.08 -2.85 -9.80
N GLU A 72 9.64 -3.60 -8.86
CA GLU A 72 9.21 -4.96 -8.53
C GLU A 72 8.58 -4.95 -7.14
N GLY A 73 7.56 -5.77 -6.95
CA GLY A 73 6.79 -5.79 -5.73
C GLY A 73 5.90 -7.01 -5.64
N PHE A 74 4.95 -6.98 -4.71
CA PHE A 74 3.96 -8.03 -4.57
C PHE A 74 2.66 -7.51 -3.97
N LEU A 75 1.58 -8.25 -4.16
CA LEU A 75 0.29 -8.09 -3.50
C LEU A 75 0.09 -9.19 -2.45
N LEU A 76 -0.42 -8.79 -1.29
CA LEU A 76 -1.09 -9.68 -0.34
C LEU A 76 -2.59 -9.37 -0.32
N LYS A 77 -3.42 -10.42 -0.44
CA LYS A 77 -4.87 -10.33 -0.25
C LYS A 77 -5.20 -10.68 1.19
N ARG A 78 -6.14 -9.95 1.79
CA ARG A 78 -6.68 -10.23 3.11
C ARG A 78 -8.12 -10.70 2.98
N ASP A 79 -8.43 -11.84 3.56
CA ASP A 79 -9.82 -12.26 3.72
C ASP A 79 -10.46 -11.47 4.87
N GLU A 80 -11.57 -10.80 4.57
CA GLU A 80 -12.22 -9.89 5.51
C GLU A 80 -12.87 -10.63 6.69
N LYS A 81 -13.28 -11.89 6.47
CA LYS A 81 -14.02 -12.70 7.46
C LYS A 81 -13.09 -13.31 8.50
N THR A 82 -11.97 -13.85 8.06
CA THR A 82 -10.99 -14.57 8.89
C THR A 82 -9.81 -13.69 9.28
N GLY A 83 -9.57 -12.61 8.53
CA GLY A 83 -8.39 -11.76 8.67
C GLY A 83 -7.11 -12.38 8.12
N GLU A 84 -7.20 -13.53 7.46
CA GLU A 84 -6.07 -14.24 6.91
C GLU A 84 -5.48 -13.54 5.68
N TRP A 85 -4.15 -13.57 5.58
CA TRP A 85 -3.40 -13.07 4.43
C TRP A 85 -2.98 -14.19 3.48
N PHE A 86 -3.25 -13.98 2.19
CA PHE A 86 -2.89 -14.82 1.05
C PHE A 86 -1.88 -14.12 0.14
N GLY A 87 -1.17 -14.90 -0.68
CA GLY A 87 -0.02 -14.44 -1.48
C GLY A 87 1.33 -14.87 -0.91
N PRO A 88 2.45 -14.24 -1.32
CA PRO A 88 2.55 -13.06 -2.18
C PRO A 88 2.33 -13.37 -3.66
N LEU A 89 1.50 -12.57 -4.33
CA LEU A 89 1.49 -12.48 -5.79
C LEU A 89 2.55 -11.45 -6.21
N PHE A 90 3.65 -11.89 -6.81
CA PHE A 90 4.69 -10.98 -7.29
C PHE A 90 4.25 -10.23 -8.55
N LEU A 91 4.63 -8.96 -8.63
CA LEU A 91 4.16 -7.99 -9.61
C LEU A 91 5.30 -7.10 -10.10
N LYS A 92 5.17 -6.63 -11.33
CA LYS A 92 6.00 -5.58 -11.93
C LYS A 92 5.16 -4.33 -12.15
N LEU A 93 5.73 -3.16 -11.87
CA LEU A 93 5.19 -1.85 -12.17
C LEU A 93 6.05 -1.20 -13.26
N ALA A 94 5.41 -0.70 -14.31
CA ALA A 94 6.05 0.07 -15.36
C ALA A 94 5.23 1.33 -15.68
N GLY A 95 5.88 2.48 -15.82
CA GLY A 95 5.20 3.75 -16.08
C GLY A 95 6.00 4.67 -16.99
N GLY A 96 5.30 5.48 -17.76
CA GLY A 96 5.88 6.63 -18.44
C GLY A 96 5.66 7.88 -17.59
N SER A 97 6.68 8.72 -17.46
CA SER A 97 6.56 9.97 -16.71
C SER A 97 7.09 11.15 -17.51
N TRP A 98 6.40 12.29 -17.39
CA TRP A 98 6.82 13.56 -17.94
C TRP A 98 7.41 14.43 -16.81
N GLY A 99 8.66 14.87 -16.93
CA GLY A 99 9.27 15.66 -15.85
C GLY A 99 10.66 16.23 -16.16
N TYR A 100 10.90 17.46 -15.68
CA TYR A 100 12.12 18.26 -15.85
C TYR A 100 13.30 17.83 -14.95
N GLN A 101 13.29 16.60 -14.45
CA GLN A 101 14.31 16.14 -13.51
C GLN A 101 15.30 15.21 -14.16
N VAL A 102 16.58 15.47 -13.90
CA VAL A 102 17.70 14.65 -14.36
C VAL A 102 18.20 13.83 -13.18
N GLY A 103 18.24 12.50 -13.33
CA GLY A 103 18.85 11.60 -12.35
C GLY A 103 18.11 10.27 -12.20
N ILE A 104 18.72 9.38 -11.41
CA ILE A 104 18.10 8.13 -10.96
C ILE A 104 17.54 8.40 -9.57
N LYS A 105 16.25 8.16 -9.38
CA LYS A 105 15.59 8.22 -8.08
C LYS A 105 14.90 6.89 -7.80
N SER A 106 14.96 6.44 -6.55
CA SER A 106 14.17 5.31 -6.06
C SER A 106 13.21 5.83 -4.99
N THR A 107 11.97 5.32 -5.02
CA THR A 107 10.98 5.50 -3.96
C THR A 107 10.36 4.17 -3.62
N SER A 108 9.95 4.01 -2.36
CA SER A 108 9.05 2.92 -2.00
C SER A 108 7.60 3.35 -2.25
N LEU A 109 6.76 2.42 -2.70
CA LEU A 109 5.34 2.64 -2.96
C LEU A 109 4.51 1.59 -2.22
N LEU A 110 3.53 2.06 -1.43
CA LEU A 110 2.54 1.24 -0.74
C LEU A 110 1.16 1.53 -1.34
N LEU A 111 0.47 0.50 -1.80
CA LEU A 111 -0.86 0.57 -2.37
C LEU A 111 -1.83 -0.21 -1.49
N VAL A 112 -2.66 0.49 -0.73
CA VAL A 112 -3.68 -0.12 0.12
C VAL A 112 -4.95 -0.33 -0.69
N VAL A 113 -5.37 -1.59 -0.85
CA VAL A 113 -6.48 -1.99 -1.70
C VAL A 113 -7.75 -2.10 -0.84
N MET A 114 -8.77 -1.32 -1.17
CA MET A 114 -9.94 -1.13 -0.30
C MET A 114 -11.16 -1.95 -0.69
N ASN A 115 -11.22 -2.48 -1.92
CA ASN A 115 -12.39 -3.19 -2.41
C ASN A 115 -12.02 -4.32 -3.39
N GLU A 116 -13.01 -5.13 -3.75
CA GLU A 116 -12.79 -6.32 -4.59
C GLU A 116 -12.36 -5.93 -6.00
N LYS A 117 -12.93 -4.85 -6.56
CA LYS A 117 -12.52 -4.32 -7.87
C LYS A 117 -11.01 -4.02 -7.92
N GLY A 118 -10.45 -3.51 -6.83
CA GLY A 118 -9.02 -3.29 -6.70
C GLY A 118 -8.23 -4.60 -6.74
N ILE A 119 -8.65 -5.63 -6.00
CA ILE A 119 -8.03 -6.95 -5.99
C ILE A 119 -8.11 -7.62 -7.37
N GLU A 120 -9.28 -7.58 -8.00
CA GLU A 120 -9.51 -8.11 -9.36
C GLU A 120 -8.61 -7.43 -10.40
N GLY A 121 -8.31 -6.14 -10.23
CA GLY A 121 -7.35 -5.44 -11.08
C GLY A 121 -5.99 -6.12 -11.10
N PHE A 122 -5.44 -6.44 -9.92
CA PHE A 122 -4.14 -7.11 -9.80
C PHE A 122 -4.11 -8.56 -10.30
N MET A 123 -5.27 -9.21 -10.44
CA MET A 123 -5.37 -10.56 -10.97
C MET A 123 -5.34 -10.59 -12.51
N LYS A 124 -5.46 -9.44 -13.18
CA LYS A 124 -5.44 -9.34 -14.63
C LYS A 124 -4.01 -9.18 -15.16
N ASP A 125 -3.78 -9.76 -16.33
CA ASP A 125 -2.56 -9.52 -17.10
C ASP A 125 -2.60 -8.09 -17.65
N ASN A 126 -1.95 -7.17 -16.94
CA ASN A 126 -1.77 -5.75 -17.29
C ASN A 126 -2.99 -4.87 -17.00
N PHE A 127 -3.05 -4.29 -15.80
CA PHE A 127 -4.02 -3.25 -15.47
C PHE A 127 -3.36 -1.90 -15.24
N THR A 128 -4.11 -0.84 -15.51
CA THR A 128 -3.65 0.54 -15.42
C THR A 128 -4.19 1.19 -14.14
N LEU A 129 -3.29 1.69 -13.29
CA LEU A 129 -3.67 2.52 -12.15
C LEU A 129 -4.25 3.85 -12.65
N GLY A 130 -5.39 4.28 -12.09
CA GLY A 130 -6.12 5.48 -12.49
C GLY A 130 -7.02 5.31 -13.71
N GLY A 131 -6.70 4.35 -14.60
CA GLY A 131 -7.55 3.96 -15.74
C GLY A 131 -8.57 2.89 -15.38
N ASP A 132 -8.10 1.65 -15.16
CA ASP A 132 -8.96 0.49 -14.89
C ASP A 132 -9.47 0.47 -13.44
N VAL A 133 -8.59 0.89 -12.52
CA VAL A 133 -8.84 0.92 -11.08
C VAL A 133 -8.54 2.31 -10.54
N SER A 134 -9.50 2.89 -9.82
CA SER A 134 -9.34 4.21 -9.21
C SER A 134 -8.26 4.19 -8.13
N VAL A 135 -7.29 5.09 -8.26
CA VAL A 135 -6.20 5.30 -7.31
C VAL A 135 -6.26 6.73 -6.77
N SER A 136 -5.91 6.93 -5.51
CA SER A 136 -5.78 8.26 -4.90
C SER A 136 -4.63 8.29 -3.90
N ALA A 137 -4.12 9.47 -3.58
CA ALA A 137 -3.19 9.63 -2.46
C ALA A 137 -3.89 9.30 -1.14
N GLY A 138 -3.18 8.60 -0.25
CA GLY A 138 -3.67 8.32 1.10
C GLY A 138 -3.85 9.59 1.94
N PRO A 139 -4.74 9.56 2.95
CA PRO A 139 -4.83 10.64 3.94
C PRO A 139 -3.49 10.82 4.67
N LEU A 140 -3.19 12.06 5.05
CA LEU A 140 -1.94 12.41 5.73
C LEU A 140 -2.21 12.87 7.17
N GLY A 141 -1.23 12.68 8.04
CA GLY A 141 -1.25 13.15 9.42
C GLY A 141 -2.17 12.39 10.38
N ARG A 142 -2.36 12.97 11.57
CA ARG A 142 -3.03 12.34 12.73
C ARG A 142 -4.51 12.68 12.85
N ASP A 143 -5.04 13.55 12.00
CA ASP A 143 -6.44 13.99 12.06
C ASP A 143 -7.38 13.07 11.29
N ILE A 144 -7.34 11.78 11.62
CA ILE A 144 -8.35 10.79 11.20
C ILE A 144 -9.61 10.99 12.07
N SER A 145 -10.15 12.21 12.05
CA SER A 145 -11.46 12.50 12.63
C SER A 145 -12.55 11.70 11.91
N ALA A 146 -13.73 11.60 12.52
CA ALA A 146 -14.91 10.82 12.09
C ALA A 146 -15.41 11.06 10.64
N ASN A 147 -14.73 11.92 9.89
CA ASN A 147 -15.06 12.39 8.56
C ASN A 147 -14.20 11.77 7.44
N VAL A 148 -13.34 10.78 7.73
CA VAL A 148 -12.54 10.10 6.70
C VAL A 148 -13.37 9.05 5.94
N ASP A 149 -14.22 8.27 6.62
CA ASP A 149 -15.01 7.20 6.00
C ASP A 149 -15.84 7.67 4.78
N TYR A 150 -16.50 8.84 4.85
CA TYR A 150 -17.32 9.32 3.73
C TYR A 150 -16.51 9.83 2.52
N ARG A 151 -15.20 10.06 2.70
CA ARG A 151 -14.31 10.55 1.64
C ARG A 151 -13.54 9.44 0.94
N LEU A 152 -13.49 8.24 1.53
CA LEU A 152 -12.72 7.16 0.97
C LEU A 152 -13.49 6.45 -0.17
N LYS A 153 -13.38 6.99 -1.39
CA LYS A 153 -14.06 6.46 -2.60
C LYS A 153 -13.16 5.72 -3.58
N ALA A 154 -11.84 5.90 -3.52
CA ALA A 154 -10.90 5.20 -4.39
C ALA A 154 -10.79 3.72 -4.03
N SER A 155 -10.55 2.88 -5.04
CA SER A 155 -10.33 1.44 -4.87
C SER A 155 -8.95 1.15 -4.29
N ILE A 156 -7.98 2.03 -4.56
CA ILE A 156 -6.61 1.95 -4.07
C ILE A 156 -6.19 3.31 -3.50
N TYR A 157 -5.57 3.30 -2.31
CA TYR A 157 -4.85 4.45 -1.75
C TYR A 157 -3.36 4.23 -1.78
N SER A 158 -2.62 5.24 -2.23
CA SER A 158 -1.17 5.18 -2.39
C SER A 158 -0.44 6.02 -1.34
N TYR A 159 0.65 5.47 -0.82
CA TYR A 159 1.66 6.18 -0.04
C TYR A 159 3.03 5.98 -0.68
N SER A 160 3.81 7.04 -0.76
CA SER A 160 5.21 6.99 -1.17
C SER A 160 6.09 7.34 0.03
N LEU A 161 7.06 6.47 0.32
CA LEU A 161 8.07 6.72 1.34
C LEU A 161 9.34 7.15 0.61
N SER A 162 9.60 8.46 0.66
CA SER A 162 10.80 9.06 0.10
C SER A 162 11.19 10.33 0.86
N LYS A 163 12.51 10.56 0.96
CA LYS A 163 13.11 11.80 1.47
C LYS A 163 12.87 12.94 0.45
N GLY A 164 11.66 13.50 0.42
CA GLY A 164 11.40 14.87 -0.05
C GLY A 164 11.00 15.11 -1.51
N PHE A 165 10.41 14.16 -2.27
CA PHE A 165 10.06 14.49 -3.67
C PHE A 165 8.87 13.76 -4.35
N PHE A 166 8.02 12.98 -3.67
CA PHE A 166 7.08 12.09 -4.41
C PHE A 166 5.58 12.37 -4.22
N LEU A 167 5.18 13.61 -3.95
CA LEU A 167 3.78 14.08 -4.03
C LEU A 167 3.32 14.38 -5.48
N GLY A 168 3.80 13.65 -6.48
CA GLY A 168 3.55 14.04 -7.87
C GLY A 168 4.03 13.09 -8.96
N LEU A 169 4.28 11.81 -8.67
CA LEU A 169 4.21 10.83 -9.75
C LEU A 169 2.74 10.63 -10.11
N SER A 170 2.40 10.77 -11.39
CA SER A 170 1.16 10.20 -11.89
C SER A 170 1.31 8.69 -11.82
N LEU A 171 0.94 8.08 -10.68
CA LEU A 171 0.60 6.66 -10.66
C LEU A 171 -0.50 6.37 -11.69
N GLU A 172 -1.31 7.40 -11.97
CA GLU A 172 -2.22 7.43 -13.10
C GLU A 172 -1.46 7.19 -14.41
N GLY A 173 -1.80 6.07 -15.06
CA GLY A 173 -1.15 5.59 -16.27
C GLY A 173 -0.01 4.58 -16.04
N ALA A 174 0.34 4.25 -14.80
CA ALA A 174 1.26 3.15 -14.52
C ALA A 174 0.57 1.80 -14.78
N TYR A 175 1.28 0.90 -15.45
CA TYR A 175 0.88 -0.46 -15.75
C TYR A 175 1.43 -1.40 -14.69
N ILE A 176 0.58 -2.27 -14.16
CA ILE A 176 0.98 -3.35 -13.27
C ILE A 176 0.69 -4.69 -13.94
N SER A 177 1.68 -5.57 -13.90
CA SER A 177 1.64 -6.91 -14.52
C SER A 177 2.09 -7.98 -13.53
N ILE A 178 1.65 -9.22 -13.76
CA ILE A 178 2.06 -10.37 -12.96
C ILE A 178 3.52 -10.71 -13.27
N ASP A 179 4.33 -10.89 -12.23
CA ASP A 179 5.72 -11.30 -12.39
C ASP A 179 5.83 -12.83 -12.37
N GLU A 180 5.56 -13.45 -13.51
CA GLU A 180 5.59 -14.92 -13.65
C GLU A 180 6.93 -15.53 -13.21
N GLU A 181 8.05 -14.86 -13.47
CA GLU A 181 9.38 -15.34 -13.11
C GLU A 181 9.57 -15.39 -11.60
N ASN A 182 9.23 -14.32 -10.89
CA ASN A 182 9.34 -14.28 -9.43
C ASN A 182 8.29 -15.17 -8.75
N ASN A 183 7.08 -15.27 -9.30
CA ASN A 183 6.08 -16.22 -8.82
C ASN A 183 6.58 -17.67 -8.97
N PHE A 184 7.07 -18.06 -10.14
CA PHE A 184 7.64 -19.39 -10.35
C PHE A 184 8.88 -19.62 -9.46
N SER A 185 9.75 -18.62 -9.32
CA SER A 185 10.93 -18.69 -8.45
C SER A 185 10.56 -18.90 -6.98
N TYR A 186 9.47 -18.27 -6.50
CA TYR A 186 9.02 -18.39 -5.13
C TYR A 186 8.28 -19.71 -4.85
N TYR A 187 7.34 -20.09 -5.73
CA TYR A 187 6.43 -21.23 -5.56
C TYR A 187 6.96 -22.55 -6.12
N LYS A 188 7.90 -22.50 -7.06
CA LYS A 188 8.47 -23.65 -7.80
C LYS A 188 7.46 -24.46 -8.63
N VAL A 189 6.25 -23.93 -8.78
CA VAL A 189 5.18 -24.48 -9.64
C VAL A 189 4.44 -23.31 -10.30
N PRO A 190 3.89 -23.50 -11.51
CA PRO A 190 3.13 -22.45 -12.20
C PRO A 190 1.74 -22.32 -11.57
N LEU A 191 1.56 -21.31 -10.69
CA LEU A 191 0.27 -20.98 -10.11
C LEU A 191 -0.30 -19.73 -10.78
N THR A 192 -1.61 -19.73 -10.97
CA THR A 192 -2.38 -18.55 -11.35
C THR A 192 -2.47 -17.54 -10.21
N ALA A 193 -2.79 -16.28 -10.53
CA ALA A 193 -3.01 -15.24 -9.52
C ALA A 193 -4.14 -15.61 -8.55
N GLU A 194 -5.20 -16.26 -9.06
CA GLU A 194 -6.31 -16.71 -8.23
C GLU A 194 -5.86 -17.76 -7.21
N GLU A 195 -5.12 -18.79 -7.66
CA GLU A 195 -4.58 -19.83 -6.77
C GLU A 195 -3.67 -19.23 -5.69
N ILE A 196 -2.77 -18.32 -6.07
CA ILE A 196 -1.86 -17.63 -5.15
C ILE A 196 -2.62 -16.83 -4.09
N LEU A 197 -3.69 -16.14 -4.47
CA LEU A 197 -4.44 -15.24 -3.59
C LEU A 197 -5.60 -15.89 -2.84
N THR A 198 -5.82 -17.19 -3.01
CA THR A 198 -6.89 -17.93 -2.32
C THR A 198 -6.40 -19.18 -1.59
N THR A 199 -5.20 -19.67 -1.89
CA THR A 199 -4.66 -20.90 -1.30
C THR A 199 -3.74 -20.60 -0.13
N ARG A 200 -3.91 -21.34 0.96
CA ARG A 200 -2.97 -21.32 2.08
C ARG A 200 -1.68 -22.02 1.68
N ILE A 201 -0.56 -21.33 1.88
CA ILE A 201 0.78 -21.87 1.65
C ILE A 201 1.58 -21.88 2.95
N GLU A 202 2.60 -22.73 3.00
CA GLU A 202 3.61 -22.60 4.04
C GLU A 202 4.37 -21.28 3.86
N ARG A 203 4.28 -20.40 4.87
CA ARG A 203 4.92 -19.09 4.83
C ARG A 203 6.40 -19.21 5.16
N LYS A 204 7.25 -18.84 4.19
CA LYS A 204 8.69 -18.61 4.39
C LYS A 204 8.93 -17.53 5.48
N PRO A 205 10.10 -17.52 6.12
CA PRO A 205 10.38 -16.63 7.26
C PRO A 205 10.13 -15.13 6.96
N GLU A 206 10.50 -14.65 5.78
CA GLU A 206 10.36 -13.26 5.36
C GLU A 206 8.88 -12.86 5.29
N LEU A 207 8.05 -13.65 4.59
CA LEU A 207 6.61 -13.43 4.50
C LEU A 207 5.94 -13.47 5.88
N ARG A 208 6.36 -14.39 6.75
CA ARG A 208 5.84 -14.49 8.12
C ARG A 208 6.12 -13.23 8.92
N LYS A 209 7.36 -12.73 8.86
CA LYS A 209 7.77 -11.49 9.54
C LYS A 209 7.03 -10.27 8.99
N LEU A 210 6.86 -10.19 7.68
CA LEU A 210 6.10 -9.13 7.01
C LEU A 210 4.63 -9.11 7.47
N ILE A 211 3.95 -10.26 7.46
CA ILE A 211 2.54 -10.36 7.90
C ILE A 211 2.40 -10.00 9.38
N GLN A 212 3.33 -10.45 10.24
CA GLN A 212 3.35 -10.06 11.65
C GLN A 212 3.49 -8.54 11.83
N LEU A 213 4.27 -7.87 10.98
CA LEU A 213 4.44 -6.43 11.01
C LEU A 213 3.17 -5.70 10.58
N LEU A 214 2.50 -6.16 9.52
CA LEU A 214 1.19 -5.63 9.10
C LEU A 214 0.14 -5.78 10.20
N GLU A 215 0.06 -6.94 10.84
CA GLU A 215 -0.86 -7.19 11.95
C GLU A 215 -0.54 -6.30 13.16
N LYS A 216 0.75 -6.10 13.48
CA LYS A 216 1.18 -5.20 14.55
C LYS A 216 0.78 -3.76 14.26
N LEU A 217 0.98 -3.29 13.03
CA LEU A 217 0.57 -1.97 12.56
C LEU A 217 -0.93 -1.75 12.78
N MET A 218 -1.76 -2.69 12.31
CA MET A 218 -3.23 -2.64 12.47
C MET A 218 -3.66 -2.62 13.95
N ARG A 219 -3.02 -3.41 14.81
CA ARG A 219 -3.33 -3.47 16.26
C ARG A 219 -2.94 -2.19 16.99
N SER A 220 -1.77 -1.62 16.67
CA SER A 220 -1.25 -0.41 17.35
C SER A 220 -2.16 0.81 17.17
N PHE A 221 -2.96 0.84 16.10
CA PHE A 221 -3.98 1.85 15.88
C PHE A 221 -5.17 1.68 16.83
N GLN A 222 -5.66 0.45 17.02
CA GLN A 222 -6.81 0.15 17.86
C GLN A 222 -6.55 0.53 19.33
N THR A 223 -5.40 0.14 19.89
CA THR A 223 -5.05 0.43 21.29
C THR A 223 -4.96 1.93 21.58
N ARG A 224 -4.51 2.75 20.61
CA ARG A 224 -4.46 4.21 20.78
C ARG A 224 -5.87 4.81 20.84
N LYS A 225 -6.79 4.38 19.98
CA LYS A 225 -8.18 4.85 19.99
C LYS A 225 -8.91 4.50 21.29
N ASP A 226 -8.69 3.31 21.81
CA ASP A 226 -9.32 2.81 23.03
C ASP A 226 -8.79 3.56 24.27
N ASN A 227 -7.47 3.78 24.35
CA ASN A 227 -6.83 4.53 25.43
C ASN A 227 -7.26 6.00 25.49
N VAL A 228 -7.40 6.67 24.35
CA VAL A 228 -7.91 8.06 24.29
C VAL A 228 -9.34 8.12 24.80
N SER A 229 -10.18 7.16 24.41
CA SER A 229 -11.57 7.06 24.87
C SER A 229 -11.64 6.86 26.39
N GLU A 230 -10.83 5.98 26.95
CA GLU A 230 -10.72 5.79 28.40
C GLU A 230 -10.20 7.03 29.14
N GLN A 231 -9.21 7.72 28.59
CA GLN A 231 -8.64 8.92 29.22
C GLN A 231 -9.64 10.07 29.24
N ILE A 232 -10.40 10.26 28.16
CA ILE A 232 -11.50 11.23 28.10
C ILE A 232 -12.55 10.90 29.16
N ILE A 233 -13.00 9.64 29.25
CA ILE A 233 -13.97 9.20 30.26
C ILE A 233 -13.45 9.46 31.68
N LYS A 234 -12.18 9.14 31.97
CA LYS A 234 -11.57 9.33 33.31
C LYS A 234 -11.33 10.80 33.69
N THR A 235 -11.25 11.70 32.71
CA THR A 235 -11.02 13.15 32.94
C THR A 235 -12.31 13.88 33.33
N PHE A 236 -13.49 13.34 32.99
CA PHE A 236 -14.77 13.94 33.40
C PHE A 236 -15.18 13.49 34.81
N PRO A 237 -15.69 14.40 35.66
CA PRO A 237 -16.23 14.04 36.98
C PRO A 237 -17.37 13.02 36.86
N PHE A 238 -17.54 12.15 37.85
CA PHE A 238 -18.55 11.07 37.85
C PHE A 238 -19.99 11.57 37.58
N SER A 239 -20.31 12.81 38.00
CA SER A 239 -21.60 13.46 37.74
C SER A 239 -21.88 13.76 36.25
N TYR A 240 -20.83 13.83 35.41
CA TYR A 240 -20.92 14.01 33.97
C TYR A 240 -20.79 12.69 33.19
N GLN A 241 -20.17 11.66 33.78
CA GLN A 241 -20.00 10.35 33.15
C GLN A 241 -21.34 9.65 32.83
N VAL A 242 -22.35 9.78 33.70
CA VAL A 242 -23.67 9.14 33.51
C VAL A 242 -24.46 9.79 32.34
N ARG A 243 -24.32 11.11 32.16
CA ARG A 243 -24.93 11.82 31.01
C ARG A 243 -24.20 11.54 29.70
N SER A 244 -22.87 11.45 29.71
CA SER A 244 -22.10 11.17 28.49
C SER A 244 -22.38 9.76 27.95
N VAL A 245 -22.52 8.73 28.79
CA VAL A 245 -22.84 7.36 28.32
C VAL A 245 -24.19 7.32 27.60
N SER A 246 -25.22 8.03 28.08
CA SER A 246 -26.51 8.18 27.39
C SER A 246 -26.42 8.96 26.08
N ILE A 247 -25.58 9.99 26.01
CA ILE A 247 -25.37 10.78 24.78
C ILE A 247 -24.63 9.94 23.73
N TYR A 248 -23.62 9.16 24.11
CA TYR A 248 -22.88 8.31 23.18
C TYR A 248 -23.70 7.09 22.71
N GLN A 249 -24.50 6.45 23.58
CA GLN A 249 -25.40 5.37 23.14
C GLN A 249 -26.55 5.88 22.25
N ASN A 250 -27.03 7.11 22.46
CA ASN A 250 -28.01 7.73 21.56
C ASN A 250 -27.38 8.20 20.23
N PHE A 251 -26.14 8.67 20.22
CA PHE A 251 -25.46 9.07 18.98
C PHE A 251 -25.28 7.89 18.01
N SER A 252 -25.08 6.67 18.53
CA SER A 252 -25.07 5.43 17.74
C SER A 252 -26.46 5.00 17.21
N ARG A 253 -27.56 5.53 17.76
CA ARG A 253 -28.95 5.22 17.32
C ARG A 253 -29.59 6.28 16.43
N PHE A 254 -29.04 7.50 16.37
CA PHE A 254 -29.59 8.62 15.58
C PHE A 254 -29.14 8.66 14.10
N GLN A 255 -28.50 7.60 13.58
CA GLN A 255 -28.16 7.47 12.14
C GLN A 255 -29.35 7.14 11.23
N SER A 256 -30.57 7.08 11.77
CA SER A 256 -31.77 6.86 10.96
C SER A 256 -32.90 7.76 11.44
N GLY A 257 -32.94 8.97 10.90
CA GLY A 257 -34.15 9.78 10.83
C GLY A 257 -34.15 11.06 11.66
N VAL A 258 -34.64 12.11 10.98
CA VAL A 258 -35.35 13.28 11.50
C VAL A 258 -34.54 14.58 11.63
N VAL A 259 -34.81 15.43 10.63
CA VAL A 259 -34.76 16.91 10.59
C VAL A 259 -35.36 17.51 11.85
N ILE A 260 -34.87 18.65 12.35
CA ILE A 260 -35.70 19.76 12.86
C ILE A 260 -34.84 21.02 13.16
N VAL A 261 -35.29 22.10 12.49
CA VAL A 261 -35.31 23.55 12.78
C VAL A 261 -34.01 24.26 13.20
#